data_AF-A0A7S1E0E0-F1
#
_entry.id   AF-A0A7S1E0E0-F1
#
_cell.length_a   1.000
_cell.length_b   1.000
_cell.length_c   1.000
_cell.angle_alpha   90.00
_cell.angle_beta   90.00
_cell.angle_gamma   90.00
#
_symmetry.space_group_name_H-M   'P 1'
#
loop_
_entity.id
_entity.type
_entity.pdbx_description
1 polymer ?
#
loop_
_entity_poly.entity_id
_entity_poly.type
_entity_poly.pdbx_seq_one_letter_code
_entity_poly.pdbx_strand_id
1 'polypeptide(L)'
;IVAEKNVGDFKDGTSNDNAEPIRILLSTDHASRGLDVQDITHVVQFDLPHEADTYVHRSGRAGRLGRSGYVFSIITPDQEFVLQRMTNKMGLNGEIKCVGRQK
;
A
#
# COMPACT_ATOMS: atom_id res chain seq x y z
N ILE A 1 9.95 10.49 7.36
CA ILE A 1 9.70 11.40 6.21
C ILE A 1 8.23 11.22 5.87
N VAL A 2 7.46 12.30 5.82
CA VAL A 2 6.10 12.33 5.27
C VAL A 2 6.16 13.29 4.10
N ALA A 3 5.80 12.83 2.91
CA ALA A 3 5.75 13.67 1.71
C ALA A 3 4.39 13.49 1.05
N GLU A 4 3.67 14.59 0.86
CA GLU A 4 2.43 14.63 0.09
C GLU A 4 2.74 15.27 -1.27
N LYS A 5 2.32 14.61 -2.36
CA LYS A 5 2.51 15.13 -3.70
C LYS A 5 1.31 14.82 -4.58
N ASN A 6 0.89 15.78 -5.39
CA ASN A 6 -0.06 15.57 -6.48
C ASN A 6 0.70 15.03 -7.69
N VAL A 7 0.30 13.87 -8.19
CA VAL A 7 0.90 13.23 -9.37
C VAL A 7 0.46 13.94 -10.66
N GLY A 8 -0.61 14.74 -10.64
CA GLY A 8 -1.01 15.55 -11.79
C GLY A 8 0.04 16.59 -12.22
N ASP A 9 1.03 16.88 -11.36
CA ASP A 9 2.17 17.75 -11.71
C ASP A 9 3.25 17.00 -12.50
N PHE A 10 3.17 15.67 -12.61
CA PHE A 10 4.08 14.85 -13.41
C PHE A 10 3.57 14.79 -14.84
N LYS A 11 3.99 15.76 -15.66
CA LYS A 11 3.76 15.75 -17.11
C LYS A 11 4.71 14.77 -17.79
N ASP A 12 4.37 13.48 -17.79
CA ASP A 12 4.86 12.60 -18.84
C ASP A 12 4.06 12.97 -20.10
N GLY A 13 4.72 13.22 -21.23
CA GLY A 13 4.09 13.76 -22.47
C GLY A 13 3.02 12.87 -23.14
N THR A 14 2.38 12.00 -22.37
CA THR A 14 1.39 10.99 -22.73
C THR A 14 0.08 11.11 -21.94
N SER A 15 0.00 11.93 -20.88
CA SER A 15 -1.22 12.08 -20.09
C SER A 15 -2.20 13.07 -20.70
N ASN A 16 -3.46 12.65 -20.90
CA ASN A 16 -4.58 13.51 -21.28
C ASN A 16 -4.72 14.68 -20.29
N ASP A 17 -4.71 15.92 -20.78
CA ASP A 17 -4.77 17.16 -19.97
C ASP A 17 -6.02 17.28 -19.07
N ASN A 18 -6.96 16.34 -19.17
CA ASN A 18 -8.20 16.26 -18.38
C ASN A 18 -8.16 15.21 -17.25
N ALA A 19 -7.02 14.59 -16.96
CA ALA A 19 -6.91 13.62 -15.87
C ALA A 19 -6.90 14.34 -14.50
N GLU A 20 -7.76 13.90 -13.56
CA GLU A 20 -7.72 14.44 -12.21
C GLU A 20 -6.39 14.10 -11.51
N PRO A 21 -5.78 15.05 -10.79
CA PRO A 21 -4.52 14.83 -10.09
C PRO A 21 -4.68 13.79 -8.98
N ILE A 22 -3.90 12.70 -9.06
CA ILE A 22 -3.85 11.69 -8.01
C ILE A 22 -3.01 12.21 -6.84
N ARG A 23 -3.54 12.13 -5.61
CA ARG A 23 -2.80 12.50 -4.40
C ARG A 23 -2.05 11.29 -3.85
N ILE A 24 -0.75 11.42 -3.67
CA ILE A 24 0.09 10.40 -3.05
C ILE A 24 0.67 10.92 -1.75
N LEU A 25 0.58 10.09 -0.71
CA LEU A 25 1.25 10.29 0.57
C LEU A 25 2.30 9.19 0.76
N LEU A 26 3.56 9.57 0.88
CA LEU A 26 4.65 8.68 1.26
C LEU A 26 4.97 8.90 2.74
N SER A 27 4.96 7.84 3.55
CA SER A 27 5.30 7.92 4.97
C SER A 27 6.03 6.67 5.44
N THR A 28 6.83 6.82 6.51
CA THR A 28 7.33 5.71 7.32
C THR A 28 6.45 5.47 8.55
N ASP A 29 6.54 4.29 9.19
CA ASP A 29 5.75 3.95 10.39
C ASP A 29 5.92 4.94 11.54
N HIS A 30 7.14 5.47 11.72
CA HIS A 30 7.40 6.45 12.77
C HIS A 30 6.72 7.79 12.45
N ALA A 31 6.78 8.18 11.17
CA ALA A 31 6.31 9.48 10.72
C ALA A 31 4.78 9.53 10.56
N SER A 32 4.12 8.37 10.40
CA SER A 32 2.66 8.26 10.25
C SER A 32 1.88 8.33 11.57
N ARG A 33 2.56 8.31 12.72
CA ARG A 33 1.91 8.44 14.04
C ARG A 33 1.40 9.86 14.22
N GLY A 34 0.09 10.02 14.40
CA GLY A 34 -0.57 11.32 14.54
C GLY A 34 -1.07 11.93 13.23
N LEU A 35 -0.84 11.27 12.09
CA LEU A 35 -1.49 11.62 10.82
C LEU A 35 -2.87 10.97 10.74
N ASP A 36 -3.92 11.79 10.84
CA ASP A 36 -5.30 11.38 10.55
C ASP A 36 -5.60 11.62 9.07
N VAL A 37 -5.27 10.62 8.25
CA VAL A 37 -5.58 10.64 6.81
C VAL A 37 -6.84 9.81 6.61
N GLN A 38 -7.96 10.49 6.41
CA GLN A 38 -9.25 9.87 6.18
C GLN A 38 -9.37 9.41 4.72
N ASP A 39 -10.19 8.38 4.48
CA ASP A 39 -10.59 7.94 3.14
C ASP A 39 -9.46 7.46 2.20
N ILE A 40 -8.46 6.75 2.73
CA ILE A 40 -7.48 6.05 1.89
C ILE A 40 -8.15 4.85 1.20
N THR A 41 -8.14 4.84 -0.13
CA THR A 41 -8.66 3.74 -0.95
C THR A 41 -7.60 2.71 -1.30
N HIS A 42 -6.33 3.14 -1.38
CA HIS A 42 -5.20 2.33 -1.81
C HIS A 42 -4.03 2.51 -0.85
N VAL A 43 -3.48 1.40 -0.34
CA VAL A 43 -2.25 1.38 0.46
C VAL A 43 -1.21 0.58 -0.31
N VAL A 44 -0.02 1.15 -0.47
CA VAL A 44 1.13 0.46 -1.06
C VAL A 44 2.22 0.35 0.00
N GLN A 45 2.51 -0.89 0.40
CA GLN A 45 3.62 -1.20 1.31
C GLN A 45 4.86 -1.43 0.46
N PHE A 46 5.82 -0.51 0.53
CA PHE A 46 7.07 -0.61 -0.23
C PHE A 46 8.01 -1.66 0.37
N ASP A 47 8.02 -1.77 1.70
CA ASP A 47 8.72 -2.79 2.46
C ASP A 47 7.72 -3.76 3.10
N LEU A 48 8.00 -5.05 3.00
CA LEU A 48 7.23 -6.07 3.71
C LEU A 48 7.59 -6.05 5.20
N PRO A 49 6.61 -5.84 6.11
CA PRO A 49 6.87 -5.95 7.54
C PRO A 49 7.21 -7.39 7.94
N HIS A 50 7.95 -7.55 9.04
CA HIS A 50 8.38 -8.87 9.54
C HIS A 50 7.28 -9.61 10.31
N GLU A 51 6.30 -8.90 10.83
CA GLU A 51 5.24 -9.44 11.68
C GLU A 51 3.85 -9.15 11.12
N ALA A 52 2.95 -10.11 11.35
CA ALA A 52 1.59 -10.06 10.84
C ALA A 52 0.79 -8.88 11.41
N ASP A 53 0.92 -8.62 12.70
CA ASP A 53 0.19 -7.52 13.34
C ASP A 53 0.57 -6.17 12.73
N THR A 54 1.84 -5.96 12.44
CA THR A 54 2.32 -4.73 11.77
C THR A 54 1.75 -4.61 10.37
N TYR A 55 1.69 -5.71 9.61
CA TYR A 55 1.05 -5.73 8.30
C TYR A 55 -0.42 -5.30 8.36
N VAL A 56 -1.18 -5.83 9.31
CA VAL A 56 -2.60 -5.47 9.50
C VAL A 56 -2.75 -4.02 9.92
N HIS A 57 -1.91 -3.51 10.83
CA HIS A 57 -1.94 -2.11 11.25
C HIS A 57 -1.63 -1.13 10.09
N ARG A 58 -0.68 -1.47 9.21
CA ARG A 58 -0.38 -0.67 8.00
C ARG A 58 -1.53 -0.72 7.01
N SER A 59 -2.10 -1.91 6.81
CA SER A 59 -3.19 -2.19 5.85
C SER A 59 -4.53 -1.58 6.28
N GLY A 60 -4.80 -1.48 7.58
CA GLY A 60 -6.04 -0.96 8.16
C GLY A 60 -6.31 0.53 7.88
N ARG A 61 -5.43 1.18 7.10
CA ARG A 61 -5.67 2.51 6.54
C ARG A 61 -6.62 2.47 5.34
N ALA A 62 -6.67 1.36 4.60
CA ALA A 62 -7.60 1.16 3.49
C ALA A 62 -8.94 0.57 3.97
N GLY A 63 -10.03 0.86 3.24
CA GLY A 63 -11.30 0.13 3.39
C GLY A 63 -12.06 0.38 4.70
N ARG A 64 -11.97 1.59 5.28
CA ARG A 64 -12.71 1.96 6.50
C ARG A 64 -14.21 2.18 6.22
N LEU A 65 -15.05 1.95 7.24
CA LEU A 65 -16.51 2.19 7.22
C LEU A 65 -17.29 1.39 6.14
N GLY A 66 -16.90 0.15 5.88
CA GLY A 66 -17.61 -0.74 4.94
C GLY A 66 -17.32 -0.44 3.47
N ARG A 67 -16.35 0.42 3.17
CA ARG A 67 -15.86 0.68 1.81
C ARG A 67 -14.80 -0.35 1.42
N SER A 68 -14.71 -0.68 0.14
CA SER A 68 -13.60 -1.50 -0.37
C SER A 68 -12.30 -0.70 -0.35
N GLY A 69 -11.19 -1.40 -0.13
CA GLY A 69 -9.85 -0.83 -0.19
C GLY A 69 -8.88 -1.86 -0.75
N TYR A 70 -7.82 -1.38 -1.39
CA TYR A 70 -6.79 -2.23 -1.96
C TYR A 70 -5.48 -2.05 -1.20
N VAL A 71 -4.83 -3.17 -0.89
CA VAL A 71 -3.51 -3.19 -0.28
C VAL A 71 -2.57 -3.92 -1.23
N PHE A 72 -1.51 -3.22 -1.62
CA PHE A 72 -0.43 -3.78 -2.42
C PHE A 72 0.82 -3.88 -1.56
N SER A 73 1.59 -4.94 -1.77
CA SER A 73 2.88 -5.11 -1.13
C SER A 73 3.91 -5.41 -2.19
N ILE A 74 4.98 -4.61 -2.21
CA ILE A 74 6.13 -4.84 -3.06
C ILE A 74 7.08 -5.71 -2.25
N ILE A 75 7.41 -6.88 -2.80
CA ILE A 75 8.28 -7.85 -2.13
C ILE A 75 9.43 -8.24 -3.03
N THR A 76 10.55 -8.57 -2.41
CA THR A 76 11.64 -9.27 -3.11
C THR A 76 11.35 -10.78 -3.18
N PRO A 77 12.00 -11.53 -4.08
CA PRO A 77 11.85 -12.98 -4.15
C PRO A 77 12.12 -13.68 -2.80
N ASP A 78 13.10 -13.21 -2.04
CA ASP A 78 13.47 -13.80 -0.74
C ASP A 78 12.40 -13.57 0.34
N GLN A 79 11.54 -12.57 0.16
CA GLN A 79 10.45 -12.24 1.09
C GLN A 79 9.19 -13.07 0.83
N GLU A 80 9.12 -13.84 -0.26
CA GLU A 80 7.95 -14.65 -0.63
C GLU A 80 7.60 -15.68 0.46
N PHE A 81 8.61 -16.30 1.07
CA PHE A 81 8.43 -17.24 2.18
C PHE A 81 7.89 -16.55 3.45
N VAL A 82 8.40 -15.36 3.76
CA VAL A 82 7.96 -14.57 4.91
C VAL A 82 6.51 -14.14 4.74
N LEU A 83 6.16 -13.67 3.54
CA LEU A 83 4.79 -13.33 3.19
C LEU A 83 3.87 -14.54 3.38
N GLN A 84 4.18 -15.70 2.80
CA GLN A 84 3.36 -16.90 2.92
C GLN A 84 3.15 -17.31 4.39
N ARG A 85 4.19 -17.22 5.23
CA ARG A 85 4.07 -17.52 6.66
C ARG A 85 3.15 -16.53 7.39
N MET A 86 3.26 -15.24 7.09
CA MET A 86 2.39 -14.22 7.68
C MET A 86 0.94 -14.39 7.26
N THR A 87 0.69 -14.73 5.99
CA THR A 87 -0.67 -14.86 5.47
C THR A 87 -1.36 -16.09 6.04
N ASN A 88 -0.60 -17.17 6.23
CA ASN A 88 -1.06 -18.34 6.99
C ASN A 88 -1.50 -17.97 8.40
N LYS A 89 -0.72 -17.15 9.13
CA LYS A 89 -1.07 -16.68 10.47
C LYS A 89 -2.33 -15.81 10.48
N MET A 90 -2.55 -15.01 9.45
CA MET A 90 -3.72 -14.13 9.31
C MET A 90 -4.98 -14.87 8.83
N GLY A 91 -4.85 -16.11 8.33
CA GLY A 91 -5.95 -16.83 7.69
C GLY A 91 -6.31 -16.34 6.28
N LEU A 92 -5.45 -15.54 5.64
CA LEU A 92 -5.68 -14.96 4.30
C LEU A 92 -5.20 -15.88 3.16
N ASN A 93 -5.24 -17.18 3.39
CA ASN A 93 -4.69 -18.17 2.45
C ASN A 93 -5.52 -18.22 1.17
N GLY A 94 -4.93 -17.77 0.06
CA GLY A 94 -5.57 -17.74 -1.26
C GLY A 94 -6.18 -16.39 -1.66
N GLU A 95 -6.25 -15.42 -0.74
CA GLU A 95 -6.78 -14.08 -1.05
C GLU A 95 -5.72 -13.14 -1.63
N ILE A 96 -4.43 -13.46 -1.45
CA ILE A 96 -3.34 -12.66 -2.00
C ILE A 96 -3.02 -13.12 -3.41
N LYS A 97 -3.23 -12.19 -4.34
CA LYS A 97 -2.95 -12.37 -5.75
C LYS A 97 -1.65 -11.65 -6.12
N CYS A 98 -0.73 -12.38 -6.76
CA CYS A 98 0.41 -11.75 -7.42
C CYS A 98 -0.10 -10.91 -8.61
N VAL A 99 0.18 -9.60 -8.60
CA VAL A 99 -0.28 -8.65 -9.63
C VAL A 99 0.76 -8.50 -10.75
N GLY A 100 2.04 -8.68 -10.45
CA GLY A 100 3.12 -8.59 -11.43
C GLY A 100 4.46 -8.98 -10.82
N ARG A 101 5.39 -9.44 -11.66
CA ARG A 101 6.77 -9.75 -11.30
C ARG A 101 7.68 -9.08 -12.32
N GLN A 102 8.56 -8.21 -11.84
CA GLN A 102 9.59 -7.63 -12.70
C GLN A 102 10.63 -8.71 -12.99
N LYS A 103 10.96 -8.92 -14.28
CA LYS A 103 12.00 -9.85 -14.73
C LYS A 103 13.38 -9.21 -14.59
#